data_AF-A0A9J6GTF3-F1
#
_entry.id   AF-A0A9J6GTF3-F1
#
_cell.length_a   1.000
_cell.length_b   1.000
_cell.length_c   1.000
_cell.angle_alpha   90.00
_cell.angle_beta   90.00
_cell.angle_gamma   90.00
#
_symmetry.space_group_name_H-M   'P 1'
#
loop_
_entity.id
_entity.type
_entity.pdbx_description
1 polymer ?
#
loop_
_entity_poly.entity_id
_entity_poly.type
_entity_poly.pdbx_seq_one_letter_code
_entity_poly.pdbx_strand_id
1 'polypeptide(L)'
;MNKSSYCAGTFCTAAAARAGTVMILSALSSTSMEDVAAAAPGGLRWLQLEVVKDRSVTESFVSRAERLGYTAIVLTIDIPVFGQRLSSIKNGFTCPEHIE
;
A
#
# COMPACT_ATOMS: atom_id res chain seq x y z
N MET A 1 -0.83 6.54 -11.68
CA MET A 1 0.41 6.83 -10.92
C MET A 1 1.56 7.11 -11.88
N ASN A 2 2.57 7.91 -11.50
CA ASN A 2 3.77 8.14 -12.31
C ASN A 2 4.75 6.96 -12.16
N LYS A 3 5.29 6.47 -13.27
CA LYS A 3 6.20 5.31 -13.43
C LYS A 3 7.56 5.39 -12.70
N SER A 4 7.85 6.44 -11.90
CA SER A 4 9.23 6.81 -11.53
C SER A 4 9.69 6.42 -10.12
N SER A 5 8.88 5.76 -9.29
CA SER A 5 9.25 5.49 -7.90
C SER A 5 8.98 4.04 -7.53
N TYR A 6 9.62 3.11 -8.24
CA TYR A 6 9.78 1.73 -7.78
C TYR A 6 10.82 1.68 -6.66
N CYS A 7 10.48 2.27 -5.54
CA CYS A 7 11.03 1.80 -4.28
C CYS A 7 10.17 0.59 -3.91
N ALA A 8 10.72 -0.62 -4.03
CA ALA A 8 10.03 -1.81 -3.53
C ALA A 8 9.56 -1.53 -2.09
N GLY A 9 8.32 -1.90 -1.75
CA GLY A 9 7.73 -1.56 -0.45
C GLY A 9 8.63 -1.94 0.73
N THR A 10 9.38 -3.03 0.57
CA THR A 10 10.42 -3.50 1.50
C THR A 10 11.56 -2.49 1.72
N PHE A 11 12.13 -1.91 0.66
CA PHE A 11 13.22 -0.94 0.75
C PHE A 11 12.76 0.35 1.43
N CYS A 12 11.57 0.84 1.08
CA CYS A 12 11.01 2.05 1.68
C CYS A 12 10.70 1.84 3.17
N THR A 13 10.24 0.65 3.53
CA THR A 13 9.99 0.29 4.94
C THR A 13 11.30 0.22 5.73
N ALA A 14 12.34 -0.41 5.18
CA ALA A 14 13.65 -0.45 5.80
C ALA A 14 14.27 0.96 5.95
N ALA A 15 14.12 1.82 4.94
CA ALA A 15 14.58 3.20 5.00
C ALA A 15 13.81 4.01 6.07
N ALA A 16 12.49 3.88 6.14
CA ALA A 16 11.65 4.55 7.13
C ALA A 16 12.03 4.12 8.56
N ALA A 17 12.24 2.82 8.78
CA ALA A 17 12.69 2.29 10.06
C ALA A 17 14.06 2.86 10.47
N ARG A 18 15.02 2.94 9.53
CA ARG A 18 16.34 3.55 9.78
C ARG A 18 16.26 5.04 10.09
N ALA A 19 15.31 5.74 9.48
CA ALA A 19 15.05 7.16 9.73
C ALA A 19 14.21 7.40 10.99
N GLY A 20 13.72 6.35 11.67
CA GLY A 20 12.85 6.48 12.84
C GLY A 20 11.48 7.07 12.52
N THR A 21 10.98 6.87 11.29
CA THR A 21 9.68 7.40 10.85
C THR A 21 8.73 6.30 10.39
N VAL A 22 7.51 6.69 10.08
CA VAL A 22 6.43 5.78 9.67
C VAL A 22 6.47 5.49 8.18
N MET A 23 6.25 4.22 7.83
CA MET A 23 5.89 3.81 6.47
C MET A 23 4.40 3.51 6.41
N ILE A 24 3.71 4.10 5.43
CA ILE A 24 2.31 3.79 5.14
C ILE A 24 2.28 2.91 3.89
N LEU A 25 1.83 1.67 4.04
CA LEU A 25 1.68 0.72 2.93
C LEU A 25 0.30 0.89 2.30
N SER A 26 0.23 1.02 0.97
CA SER A 26 -1.05 1.03 0.25
C SER A 26 -1.59 -0.38 0.05
N ALA A 27 -2.90 -0.57 0.20
CA ALA A 27 -3.59 -1.81 -0.13
C ALA A 27 -3.47 -2.20 -1.62
N LEU A 28 -3.18 -1.23 -2.50
CA LEU A 28 -2.91 -1.44 -3.93
C LEU A 28 -1.41 -1.56 -4.26
N SER A 29 -0.58 -1.82 -3.25
CA SER A 29 0.86 -2.07 -3.41
C SER A 29 1.13 -3.40 -4.11
N SER A 30 2.15 -3.45 -4.96
CA SER A 30 2.67 -4.68 -5.56
C SER A 30 3.51 -5.53 -4.60
N THR A 31 3.83 -5.01 -3.42
CA THR A 31 4.56 -5.72 -2.37
C THR A 31 3.59 -6.20 -1.31
N SER A 32 3.69 -7.48 -0.91
CA SER A 32 2.84 -8.05 0.13
C SER A 32 3.08 -7.39 1.49
N MET A 33 2.05 -7.38 2.34
CA MET A 33 2.15 -6.84 3.70
C MET A 33 3.07 -7.68 4.59
N GLU A 34 3.21 -8.98 4.29
CA GLU A 34 4.12 -9.92 4.91
C GLU A 34 5.59 -9.60 4.61
N ASP A 35 5.93 -9.33 3.34
CA ASP A 35 7.29 -8.97 2.95
C ASP A 35 7.70 -7.62 3.55
N VAL A 36 6.76 -6.67 3.57
CA VAL A 36 6.94 -5.38 4.25
C VAL A 36 7.12 -5.57 5.76
N ALA A 37 6.37 -6.51 6.35
CA ALA A 37 6.51 -6.83 7.77
C ALA A 37 7.89 -7.44 8.09
N ALA A 38 8.36 -8.34 7.22
CA ALA A 38 9.66 -9.00 7.34
C ALA A 38 10.85 -8.06 7.08
N ALA A 39 10.69 -7.07 6.19
CA ALA A 39 11.76 -6.15 5.83
C ALA A 39 12.23 -5.24 6.98
N ALA A 40 11.36 -4.93 7.94
CA ALA A 40 11.72 -4.14 9.12
C ALA A 40 10.85 -4.51 10.33
N PRO A 41 11.13 -5.63 11.03
CA PRO A 41 10.25 -6.17 12.09
C PRO A 41 9.90 -5.16 13.20
N GLY A 42 10.82 -4.25 13.54
CA GLY A 42 10.60 -3.17 14.52
C GLY A 42 10.23 -1.80 13.93
N GLY A 43 9.98 -1.71 12.62
CA GLY A 43 9.60 -0.46 11.97
C GLY A 43 8.15 -0.07 12.25
N LEU A 44 7.89 1.23 12.42
CA LEU A 44 6.54 1.76 12.56
C LEU A 44 5.83 1.73 11.19
N ARG A 45 4.75 0.95 11.12
CA ARG A 45 4.01 0.70 9.86
C ARG A 45 2.52 0.92 10.04
N TRP A 46 1.92 1.61 9.08
CA TRP A 46 0.47 1.79 8.95
C TRP A 46 -0.02 1.20 7.63
N LEU A 47 -1.27 0.74 7.60
CA LEU A 47 -1.92 0.24 6.39
C LEU A 47 -2.91 1.29 5.88
N GLN A 48 -2.72 1.75 4.65
CA GLN A 48 -3.70 2.55 3.92
C GLN A 48 -4.62 1.63 3.13
N LEU A 49 -5.94 1.83 3.27
CA LEU A 49 -6.93 1.05 2.55
C LEU A 49 -8.19 1.86 2.25
N GLU A 50 -8.82 1.53 1.14
CA GLU A 50 -10.18 1.92 0.80
C GLU A 50 -11.15 0.83 1.24
N VAL A 51 -12.33 1.25 1.65
CA VAL A 51 -13.44 0.33 1.88
C VAL A 51 -13.97 -0.13 0.53
N VAL A 52 -13.76 -1.41 0.21
CA VAL A 52 -14.32 -2.02 -0.99
C VAL A 52 -15.76 -2.49 -0.74
N LYS A 53 -16.50 -2.74 -1.82
CA LYS A 53 -17.92 -3.13 -1.75
C LYS A 53 -18.13 -4.40 -0.90
N ASP A 54 -17.22 -5.36 -1.01
CA ASP A 54 -17.21 -6.57 -0.18
C ASP A 54 -16.46 -6.32 1.13
N ARG A 55 -17.21 -6.25 2.23
CA ARG A 55 -16.65 -5.98 3.56
C ARG A 55 -15.75 -7.09 4.08
N SER A 56 -15.97 -8.33 3.64
CA SER A 56 -15.14 -9.46 4.07
C SER A 56 -13.68 -9.30 3.63
N VAL A 57 -13.45 -8.68 2.47
CA VAL A 57 -12.11 -8.38 1.95
C VAL A 57 -11.43 -7.33 2.83
N THR A 58 -12.14 -6.22 3.10
CA THR A 58 -11.64 -5.15 3.99
C THR A 58 -11.32 -5.70 5.39
N GLU A 59 -12.21 -6.50 5.97
CA GLU A 59 -12.01 -7.14 7.28
C GLU A 59 -10.81 -8.09 7.29
N SER A 60 -10.66 -8.91 6.24
CA SER A 60 -9.50 -9.79 6.07
C SER A 60 -8.18 -9.01 6.02
N PHE A 61 -8.15 -7.89 5.29
CA PHE A 61 -6.97 -7.02 5.22
C PHE A 61 -6.60 -6.41 6.58
N VAL A 62 -7.58 -5.88 7.30
CA VAL A 62 -7.37 -5.31 8.64
C VAL A 62 -6.87 -6.38 9.60
N SER A 63 -7.54 -7.54 9.64
CA SER A 63 -7.14 -8.65 10.52
C SER A 63 -5.74 -9.17 10.22
N ARG A 64 -5.34 -9.24 8.93
CA ARG A 64 -3.98 -9.60 8.54
C ARG A 64 -2.96 -8.55 8.99
N ALA A 65 -3.26 -7.27 8.82
CA ALA A 65 -2.38 -6.18 9.22
C ALA A 65 -2.14 -6.16 10.75
N GLU A 66 -3.19 -6.38 11.54
CA GLU A 66 -3.10 -6.50 13.00
C GLU A 66 -2.17 -7.64 13.40
N ARG A 67 -2.32 -8.83 12.79
CA ARG A 67 -1.43 -9.98 13.05
C ARG A 67 0.03 -9.73 12.68
N LEU A 68 0.28 -8.88 11.69
CA LEU A 68 1.62 -8.50 11.23
C LEU A 68 2.21 -7.31 11.99
N GLY A 69 1.52 -6.79 13.02
CA GLY A 69 2.03 -5.72 13.87
C GLY A 69 1.96 -4.33 13.23
N TYR A 70 1.03 -4.10 12.30
CA TYR A 70 0.70 -2.75 11.86
C TYR A 70 -0.02 -2.02 13.00
N THR A 71 0.33 -0.75 13.20
CA THR A 71 -0.08 0.01 14.40
C THR A 71 -1.26 0.96 14.16
N ALA A 72 -1.57 1.26 12.90
CA ALA A 72 -2.72 2.09 12.55
C ALA A 72 -3.24 1.78 11.15
N ILE A 73 -4.50 2.14 10.94
CA ILE A 73 -5.19 2.08 9.65
C ILE A 73 -5.43 3.51 9.14
N VAL A 74 -5.07 3.76 7.89
CA VAL A 74 -5.32 5.02 7.18
C VAL A 74 -6.46 4.79 6.19
N LEU A 75 -7.67 5.15 6.59
CA LEU A 75 -8.85 4.99 5.76
C LEU A 75 -8.95 6.12 4.73
N THR A 76 -8.94 5.75 3.44
CA THR A 76 -9.06 6.70 2.32
C THR A 76 -10.51 6.77 1.85
N ILE A 77 -11.12 7.95 1.93
CA ILE A 77 -12.56 8.16 1.66
C ILE A 77 -12.85 9.09 0.47
N ASP A 78 -11.82 9.71 -0.11
CA ASP A 78 -11.91 10.70 -1.18
C ASP A 78 -11.93 10.08 -2.59
N ILE A 79 -11.87 8.74 -2.70
CA ILE A 79 -11.86 8.00 -3.95
C ILE A 79 -13.09 7.07 -4.07
N PRO A 80 -14.31 7.60 -4.18
CA PRO A 80 -15.47 6.76 -4.49
C PRO A 80 -15.45 6.24 -5.94
N VAL A 81 -14.80 6.99 -6.84
CA VAL A 81 -14.58 6.65 -8.26
C VAL A 81 -13.17 7.08 -8.62
N PHE A 82 -12.48 6.30 -9.46
CA PHE A 82 -11.16 6.68 -9.95
C PHE A 82 -11.19 8.02 -10.69
N GLY A 83 -10.35 8.96 -10.27
CA GLY A 83 -10.22 10.27 -10.91
C GLY A 83 -9.66 10.18 -12.34
N GLN A 84 -10.14 11.04 -13.23
CA GLN A 84 -9.65 11.12 -14.60
C GLN A 84 -8.31 11.84 -14.66
N ARG A 85 -7.22 11.07 -14.59
CA ARG A 85 -5.88 11.61 -14.77
C ARG A 85 -5.55 11.68 -16.26
N LEU A 86 -5.71 12.86 -16.87
CA LEU A 86 -5.51 13.10 -18.31
C LEU A 86 -4.15 12.58 -18.82
N SER A 87 -3.09 12.70 -18.03
CA SER A 87 -1.77 12.16 -18.39
C SER A 87 -1.77 10.63 -18.49
N SER A 88 -2.50 9.93 -17.61
CA SER A 88 -2.61 8.46 -17.64
C SER A 88 -3.43 7.98 -18.83
N ILE A 89 -4.48 8.72 -19.20
CA ILE A 89 -5.31 8.42 -20.37
C ILE A 89 -4.51 8.63 -21.65
N LYS A 90 -3.82 9.77 -21.80
CA LYS A 90 -2.97 10.07 -22.96
C LYS A 90 -1.85 9.05 -23.15
N ASN A 91 -1.31 8.53 -22.04
CA ASN A 91 -0.19 7.59 -22.06
C ASN A 91 -0.63 6.11 -22.06
N GLY A 92 -1.93 5.82 -22.15
CA GLY A 92 -2.46 4.45 -22.16
C GLY A 92 -2.00 3.62 -20.95
N PHE A 93 -2.02 4.20 -19.75
CA PHE A 93 -1.48 3.53 -18.56
C PHE A 93 -2.26 2.25 -18.24
N THR A 94 -1.56 1.11 -18.25
CA THR A 94 -2.02 -0.19 -17.78
C THR A 94 -1.08 -0.73 -16.70
N CYS A 95 -1.59 -1.61 -15.83
CA CYS A 95 -0.74 -2.37 -14.93
C CYS A 95 0.15 -3.31 -15.78
N PRO A 96 1.47 -3.35 -15.57
CA PRO A 96 2.34 -4.31 -16.26
C PRO A 96 2.02 -5.76 -15.84
N GLU A 97 1.96 -6.69 -16.80
CA GLU A 97 1.54 -8.09 -16.58
C GLU A 97 2.33 -8.83 -15.48
N HIS A 98 3.61 -8.51 -15.28
CA HIS A 98 4.44 -9.13 -14.23
C HIS A 98 4.13 -8.69 -12.78
N ILE A 99 3.16 -7.79 -12.59
CA ILE A 99 2.76 -7.24 -11.28
C ILE A 99 1.31 -7.64 -10.92
N GLU A 100 0.61 -8.36 -11.81
CA GLU A 100 -0.72 -8.92 -11.52
C GLU A 100 -0.67 -10.18 -10.65
#